data_AF-A0A496LIC0-F1
#
_entry.id   AF-A0A496LIC0-F1
#
_cell.length_a   1.000
_cell.length_b   1.000
_cell.length_c   1.000
_cell.angle_alpha   90.00
_cell.angle_beta   90.00
_cell.angle_gamma   90.00
#
_symmetry.space_group_name_H-M   'P 1'
#
loop_
_entity.id
_entity.type
_entity.pdbx_description
1 polymer ?
#
loop_
_entity_poly.entity_id
_entity_poly.type
_entity_poly.pdbx_seq_one_letter_code
_entity_poly.pdbx_strand_id
1 'polypeptide(L)'
;MPKIKSILVSQPQPEGTKSPYFDIAEKHDLKVVFRPFIKVEGYSINEFSKQKINIPDYSAIVFVARTGVDHFFRLAKEGKMKIVPEMKYFCLTESFAYYIQKYIKFRKRKIFSATTGRIADLFAMLEKNSSEKFLIVLPENGNEELEKLLSKSKLNYTKAYMYRTVSNDFGKNEKFD
;
A
#
# COMPACT_ATOMS: atom_id res chain seq x y z
N MET A 1 34.29 -18.57 22.27
CA MET A 1 33.50 -17.68 21.41
C MET A 1 32.89 -16.57 22.27
N PRO A 2 32.92 -15.29 21.85
CA PRO A 2 32.29 -14.21 22.60
C PRO A 2 30.78 -14.43 22.71
N LYS A 3 30.21 -14.24 23.91
CA LYS A 3 28.77 -14.33 24.15
C LYS A 3 28.07 -13.18 23.41
N ILE A 4 27.10 -13.51 22.54
CA ILE A 4 26.29 -12.50 21.84
C ILE A 4 25.46 -11.75 22.89
N LYS A 5 25.49 -10.42 22.85
CA LYS A 5 24.78 -9.55 23.81
C LYS A 5 23.73 -8.64 23.16
N SER A 6 23.80 -8.45 21.83
CA SER A 6 22.95 -7.51 21.13
C SER A 6 22.60 -8.03 19.73
N ILE A 7 21.35 -7.79 19.32
CA ILE A 7 20.82 -8.15 18.00
C ILE A 7 20.23 -6.88 17.38
N LEU A 8 20.62 -6.59 16.14
CA LEU A 8 19.99 -5.58 15.30
C LEU A 8 18.95 -6.24 14.40
N VAL A 9 17.73 -5.70 14.37
CA VAL A 9 16.63 -6.16 13.52
C VAL A 9 16.32 -5.06 12.52
N SER A 10 16.45 -5.35 11.22
CA SER A 10 16.24 -4.39 10.13
C SER A 10 14.77 -4.11 9.80
N GLN A 11 13.84 -4.76 10.51
CA GLN A 11 12.39 -4.60 10.37
C GLN A 11 11.86 -3.53 11.35
N PRO A 12 10.68 -2.94 11.06
CA PRO A 12 9.93 -2.14 12.03
C PRO A 12 9.77 -2.87 13.35
N GLN A 13 9.85 -2.11 14.45
CA GLN A 13 9.48 -2.64 15.75
C GLN A 13 8.02 -3.15 15.68
N PRO A 14 7.76 -4.39 16.12
CA PRO A 14 6.40 -4.92 16.16
C PRO A 14 5.46 -4.02 16.98
N GLU A 15 4.26 -3.79 16.46
CA GLU A 15 3.22 -3.07 17.20
C GLU A 15 2.64 -3.97 18.30
N GLY A 16 2.71 -3.52 19.56
CA GLY A 16 2.17 -4.23 20.72
C GLY A 16 3.24 -4.87 21.61
N THR A 17 2.80 -5.67 22.58
CA THR A 17 3.66 -6.26 23.62
C THR A 17 4.07 -7.70 23.33
N LYS A 18 3.50 -8.35 22.31
CA LYS A 18 3.78 -9.74 21.98
C LYS A 18 4.55 -9.84 20.67
N SER A 19 5.81 -10.27 20.76
CA SER A 19 6.63 -10.57 19.58
C SER A 19 7.65 -11.65 19.92
N PRO A 20 7.94 -12.59 19.01
CA PRO A 20 9.03 -13.54 19.17
C PRO A 20 10.38 -12.87 19.48
N TYR A 21 10.61 -11.65 18.98
CA TYR A 21 11.83 -10.90 19.25
C TYR A 21 11.94 -10.46 20.73
N PHE A 22 10.82 -10.10 21.36
CA PHE A 22 10.80 -9.73 22.78
C PHE A 22 10.99 -10.97 23.66
N ASP A 23 10.35 -12.09 23.29
CA ASP A 23 10.50 -13.37 24.01
C ASP A 23 11.95 -13.88 23.97
N ILE A 24 12.61 -13.76 22.81
CA ILE A 24 14.04 -14.13 22.65
C ILE A 24 14.94 -13.19 23.45
N ALA A 25 14.63 -11.88 23.44
CA ALA A 25 15.39 -10.88 24.21
C ALA A 25 15.40 -11.22 25.70
N GLU A 26 14.23 -11.53 26.26
CA GLU A 26 14.06 -11.88 27.67
C GLU A 26 14.72 -13.22 28.01
N LYS A 27 14.44 -14.27 27.22
CA LYS A 27 14.95 -15.62 27.50
C LYS A 27 16.48 -15.72 27.50
N HIS A 28 17.14 -14.92 26.68
CA HIS A 28 18.59 -15.00 26.49
C HIS A 28 19.35 -13.79 27.04
N ASP A 29 18.65 -12.87 27.73
CA ASP A 29 19.22 -11.61 28.24
C ASP A 29 19.97 -10.83 27.13
N LEU A 30 19.26 -10.58 26.03
CA LEU A 30 19.77 -9.92 24.82
C LEU A 30 19.15 -8.54 24.64
N LYS A 31 19.96 -7.56 24.25
CA LYS A 31 19.46 -6.27 23.77
C LYS A 31 19.04 -6.37 22.31
N VAL A 32 17.75 -6.24 22.01
CA VAL A 32 17.24 -6.19 20.62
C VAL A 32 16.97 -4.75 20.22
N VAL A 33 17.62 -4.31 19.13
CA VAL A 33 17.46 -2.95 18.56
C VAL A 33 16.78 -3.07 17.20
N PHE A 34 15.62 -2.45 17.06
CA PHE A 34 14.91 -2.36 15.77
C PHE A 34 15.34 -1.11 15.03
N ARG A 35 15.87 -1.29 13.82
CA ARG A 35 16.34 -0.21 12.97
C ARG A 35 15.90 -0.45 11.54
N PRO A 36 14.73 0.06 11.14
CA PRO A 36 14.20 -0.15 9.81
C PRO A 36 15.12 0.45 8.75
N PHE A 37 15.59 -0.36 7.80
CA PHE A 37 16.46 0.15 6.73
C PHE A 37 15.68 0.88 5.63
N ILE A 38 14.38 0.63 5.56
CA ILE A 38 13.48 1.26 4.61
C ILE A 38 12.26 1.82 5.34
N LYS A 39 11.62 2.81 4.71
CA LYS A 39 10.30 3.30 5.11
C LYS A 39 9.42 3.49 3.88
N VAL A 40 8.11 3.45 4.10
CA VAL A 40 7.14 3.85 3.09
C VAL A 40 6.86 5.34 3.25
N GLU A 41 7.11 6.10 2.19
CA GLU A 41 6.84 7.52 2.12
C GLU A 41 5.68 7.78 1.15
N GLY A 42 4.66 8.48 1.62
CA GLY A 42 3.55 8.91 0.77
C GLY A 42 3.95 10.07 -0.12
N TYR A 43 3.46 10.11 -1.35
CA TYR A 43 3.65 11.27 -2.22
C TYR A 43 3.01 12.51 -1.60
N SER A 44 3.62 13.66 -1.84
CA SER A 44 3.04 14.97 -1.62
C SER A 44 2.03 15.34 -2.71
N ILE A 45 1.21 16.36 -2.46
CA ILE A 45 0.30 16.90 -3.47
C ILE A 45 1.05 17.38 -4.71
N ASN A 46 2.23 17.98 -4.55
CA ASN A 46 3.04 18.46 -5.68
C ASN A 46 3.54 17.30 -6.55
N GLU A 47 3.99 16.20 -5.94
CA GLU A 47 4.41 15.00 -6.68
C GLU A 47 3.24 14.32 -7.39
N PHE A 48 2.09 14.21 -6.72
CA PHE A 48 0.88 13.68 -7.35
C PHE A 48 0.43 14.53 -8.54
N SER A 49 0.45 15.86 -8.40
CA SER A 49 0.06 16.81 -9.46
C SER A 49 0.87 16.64 -10.74
N LYS A 50 2.16 16.27 -10.63
CA LYS A 50 3.04 16.02 -11.79
C LYS A 50 2.58 14.85 -12.66
N GLN A 51 1.80 13.91 -12.11
CA GLN A 51 1.22 12.80 -12.85
C GLN A 51 0.05 13.23 -13.75
N LYS A 52 -0.46 14.47 -13.59
CA LYS A 52 -1.56 15.04 -14.37
C LYS A 52 -2.83 14.19 -14.33
N ILE A 53 -3.10 13.57 -13.17
CA ILE A 53 -4.26 12.72 -12.92
C ILE A 53 -5.35 13.55 -12.27
N ASN A 54 -6.55 13.54 -12.85
CA ASN A 54 -7.74 14.11 -12.25
C ASN A 54 -8.68 12.97 -11.80
N ILE A 55 -8.79 12.73 -10.49
CA ILE A 55 -9.55 11.59 -9.92
C ILE A 55 -11.00 11.49 -10.45
N PRO A 56 -11.78 12.58 -10.59
CA PRO A 56 -13.13 12.55 -11.16
C PRO A 56 -13.23 11.98 -12.58
N ASP A 57 -12.14 11.92 -13.34
CA ASP A 57 -12.15 11.41 -14.72
C ASP A 57 -12.15 9.88 -14.78
N TYR A 58 -12.14 9.20 -13.63
CA TYR A 58 -12.13 7.76 -13.48
C TYR A 58 -13.42 7.30 -12.81
N SER A 59 -13.91 6.13 -13.22
CA SER A 59 -15.13 5.54 -12.66
C SER A 59 -14.82 4.44 -11.64
N ALA A 60 -13.59 3.92 -11.65
CA ALA A 60 -13.14 2.86 -10.76
C ALA A 60 -11.71 3.10 -10.23
N ILE A 61 -11.52 2.87 -8.93
CA ILE A 61 -10.20 2.86 -8.27
C ILE A 61 -9.81 1.41 -7.97
N VAL A 62 -8.60 1.02 -8.30
CA VAL A 62 -8.05 -0.32 -8.05
C VAL A 62 -6.93 -0.22 -7.02
N PHE A 63 -7.07 -0.97 -5.93
CA PHE A 63 -6.08 -1.07 -4.87
C PHE A 63 -5.44 -2.45 -4.84
N VAL A 64 -4.11 -2.49 -4.98
CA VAL A 64 -3.33 -3.73 -4.89
C VAL A 64 -2.69 -3.94 -3.51
N ALA A 65 -2.68 -2.91 -2.66
CA ALA A 65 -2.12 -2.99 -1.31
C ALA A 65 -2.84 -2.03 -0.35
N ARG A 66 -2.91 -2.41 0.93
CA ARG A 66 -3.60 -1.64 1.98
C ARG A 66 -3.05 -0.25 2.20
N THR A 67 -1.73 -0.13 2.16
CA THR A 67 -1.01 1.14 2.23
C THR A 67 -1.47 2.13 1.14
N GLY A 68 -1.81 1.63 -0.05
CA GLY A 68 -2.31 2.47 -1.15
C GLY A 68 -3.66 3.12 -0.87
N VAL A 69 -4.53 2.49 -0.09
CA VAL A 69 -5.82 3.08 0.33
C VAL A 69 -5.59 4.31 1.18
N ASP A 70 -4.70 4.20 2.17
CA ASP A 70 -4.40 5.30 3.10
C ASP A 70 -3.83 6.50 2.36
N HIS A 71 -2.83 6.28 1.50
CA HIS A 71 -2.23 7.37 0.72
C HIS A 71 -3.18 7.98 -0.31
N PHE A 72 -4.02 7.17 -0.97
CA PHE A 72 -5.02 7.67 -1.91
C PHE A 72 -6.01 8.62 -1.22
N PHE A 73 -6.65 8.18 -0.12
CA PHE A 73 -7.63 9.01 0.56
C PHE A 73 -7.00 10.20 1.28
N ARG A 74 -5.77 10.07 1.77
CA ARG A 74 -4.99 11.20 2.30
C ARG A 74 -4.75 12.25 1.22
N LEU A 75 -4.23 11.87 0.06
CA LEU A 75 -3.98 12.78 -1.06
C LEU A 75 -5.27 13.41 -1.58
N ALA A 76 -6.34 12.62 -1.72
CA ALA A 76 -7.63 13.13 -2.13
C ALA A 76 -8.17 14.19 -1.15
N LYS A 77 -8.01 13.96 0.16
CA LYS A 77 -8.40 14.91 1.20
C LYS A 77 -7.53 16.17 1.19
N GLU A 78 -6.21 16.03 1.22
CA GLU A 78 -5.25 17.13 1.22
C GLU A 78 -5.40 18.02 -0.03
N GLY A 79 -5.55 17.41 -1.20
CA GLY A 79 -5.72 18.09 -2.48
C GLY A 79 -7.15 18.53 -2.78
N LYS A 80 -8.10 18.33 -1.85
CA LYS A 80 -9.54 18.61 -2.05
C LYS A 80 -10.11 17.99 -3.33
N MET A 81 -9.60 16.81 -3.70
CA MET A 81 -10.01 16.10 -4.91
C MET A 81 -11.40 15.50 -4.70
N LYS A 82 -12.28 15.71 -5.67
CA LYS A 82 -13.66 15.21 -5.59
C LYS A 82 -13.69 13.69 -5.85
N ILE A 83 -14.21 12.95 -4.88
CA ILE A 83 -14.54 11.54 -5.05
C ILE A 83 -16.01 11.45 -5.46
N VAL A 84 -16.28 10.94 -6.67
CA VAL A 84 -17.66 10.83 -7.15
C VAL A 84 -18.42 9.75 -6.38
N PRO A 85 -19.70 9.96 -6.00
CA PRO A 85 -20.48 8.98 -5.24
C PRO A 85 -20.65 7.63 -5.96
N GLU A 86 -20.55 7.64 -7.29
CA GLU A 86 -20.71 6.47 -8.13
C GLU A 86 -19.40 5.67 -8.32
N MET A 87 -18.27 6.15 -7.80
CA MET A 87 -16.96 5.50 -7.91
C MET A 87 -17.00 4.06 -7.39
N LYS A 88 -16.52 3.11 -8.20
CA LYS A 88 -16.31 1.72 -7.79
C LYS A 88 -14.89 1.54 -7.24
N TYR A 89 -14.72 0.57 -6.35
CA TYR A 89 -13.45 0.24 -5.71
C TYR A 89 -13.18 -1.25 -5.86
N PHE A 90 -11.99 -1.60 -6.34
CA PHE A 90 -11.57 -2.97 -6.55
C PHE A 90 -10.35 -3.27 -5.68
N CYS A 91 -10.30 -4.43 -5.05
CA CYS A 91 -9.23 -4.81 -4.14
C CYS A 91 -8.99 -6.32 -4.11
N LEU A 92 -7.90 -6.76 -3.47
CA LEU A 92 -7.53 -8.18 -3.45
C LEU A 92 -8.43 -9.05 -2.56
N THR A 93 -8.74 -8.62 -1.34
CA THR A 93 -9.42 -9.47 -0.34
C THR A 93 -10.64 -8.82 0.27
N GLU A 94 -11.56 -9.61 0.81
CA GLU A 94 -12.75 -9.11 1.51
C GLU A 94 -12.38 -8.32 2.78
N SER A 95 -11.37 -8.78 3.53
CA SER A 95 -10.85 -8.03 4.68
C SER A 95 -10.33 -6.64 4.28
N PHE A 96 -9.78 -6.53 3.07
CA PHE A 96 -9.33 -5.27 2.52
C PHE A 96 -10.50 -4.40 2.03
N ALA A 97 -11.55 -5.01 1.48
CA ALA A 97 -12.81 -4.32 1.18
C ALA A 97 -13.44 -3.69 2.43
N TYR A 98 -13.44 -4.42 3.56
CA TYR A 98 -13.89 -3.87 4.85
C TYR A 98 -13.05 -2.67 5.30
N TYR A 99 -11.74 -2.71 5.07
CA TYR A 99 -10.86 -1.59 5.38
C TYR A 99 -11.20 -0.31 4.61
N ILE A 100 -11.53 -0.43 3.32
CA ILE A 100 -11.93 0.72 2.48
C ILE A 100 -13.18 1.42 3.04
N GLN A 101 -14.08 0.69 3.71
CA GLN A 101 -15.31 1.26 4.31
C GLN A 101 -15.03 2.30 5.40
N LYS A 102 -13.81 2.35 5.95
CA LYS A 102 -13.40 3.42 6.87
C LYS A 102 -13.37 4.80 6.20
N TYR A 103 -13.17 4.82 4.88
CA TYR A 103 -12.97 6.05 4.11
C TYR A 103 -14.19 6.48 3.32
N ILE A 104 -15.11 5.56 3.03
CA ILE A 104 -16.30 5.83 2.21
C ILE A 104 -17.56 5.35 2.92
N LYS A 105 -18.68 6.03 2.67
CA LYS A 105 -19.99 5.55 3.15
C LYS A 105 -20.31 4.21 2.49
N PHE A 106 -20.52 3.18 3.31
CA PHE A 106 -20.78 1.83 2.83
C PHE A 106 -22.00 1.77 1.90
N ARG A 107 -21.83 1.16 0.71
CA ARG A 107 -22.89 0.83 -0.24
C ARG A 107 -22.61 -0.54 -0.84
N LYS A 108 -23.59 -1.45 -0.77
CA LYS A 108 -23.49 -2.89 -1.09
C LYS A 108 -23.13 -3.26 -2.55
N ARG A 109 -22.71 -2.31 -3.40
CA ARG A 109 -22.36 -2.52 -4.83
C ARG A 109 -21.22 -1.61 -5.31
N LYS A 110 -20.42 -1.07 -4.39
CA LYS A 110 -19.32 -0.14 -4.72
C LYS A 110 -17.93 -0.70 -4.44
N ILE A 111 -17.81 -1.74 -3.62
CA ILE A 111 -16.52 -2.36 -3.32
C ILE A 111 -16.57 -3.80 -3.78
N PHE A 112 -15.56 -4.20 -4.56
CA PHE A 112 -15.41 -5.53 -5.13
C PHE A 112 -14.05 -6.09 -4.71
N SER A 113 -14.03 -7.33 -4.25
CA SER A 113 -12.81 -8.03 -3.85
C SER A 113 -12.58 -9.26 -4.73
N ALA A 114 -11.32 -9.55 -5.05
CA ALA A 114 -10.97 -10.77 -5.75
C ALA A 114 -11.27 -12.01 -4.88
N THR A 115 -11.55 -13.15 -5.52
CA THR A 115 -12.02 -14.35 -4.83
C THR A 115 -10.94 -15.02 -4.00
N THR A 116 -9.69 -15.04 -4.46
CA THR A 116 -8.58 -15.74 -3.77
C THR A 116 -7.55 -14.82 -3.14
N GLY A 117 -7.67 -13.50 -3.31
CA GLY A 117 -6.63 -12.54 -2.90
C GLY A 117 -5.44 -12.42 -3.85
N ARG A 118 -5.43 -13.14 -4.97
CA ARG A 118 -4.37 -13.08 -5.98
C ARG A 118 -4.60 -11.97 -7.01
N ILE A 119 -3.50 -11.42 -7.54
CA ILE A 119 -3.54 -10.35 -8.55
C ILE A 119 -4.22 -10.87 -9.83
N ALA A 120 -3.97 -12.10 -10.25
CA ALA A 120 -4.63 -12.68 -11.44
C ALA A 120 -6.17 -12.63 -11.36
N ASP A 121 -6.75 -12.96 -10.20
CA ASP A 121 -8.21 -12.93 -10.01
C ASP A 121 -8.76 -11.50 -9.92
N LEU A 122 -7.96 -10.57 -9.41
CA LEU A 122 -8.29 -9.15 -9.49
C LEU A 122 -8.40 -8.73 -10.96
N PHE A 123 -7.44 -9.10 -11.81
CA PHE A 123 -7.50 -8.78 -13.25
C PHE A 123 -8.69 -9.41 -13.96
N ALA A 124 -8.99 -10.68 -13.70
CA ALA A 124 -10.19 -11.33 -14.24
C ALA A 124 -11.49 -10.58 -13.84
N MET A 125 -11.53 -10.03 -12.62
CA MET A 125 -12.64 -9.19 -12.17
C MET A 125 -12.68 -7.83 -12.88
N LEU A 126 -11.51 -7.20 -13.12
CA LEU A 126 -11.44 -5.95 -13.89
C LEU A 126 -11.90 -6.16 -15.34
N GLU A 127 -11.53 -7.26 -15.97
CA GLU A 127 -11.95 -7.62 -17.34
C GLU A 127 -13.47 -7.79 -17.47
N LYS A 128 -14.11 -8.40 -16.46
CA LYS A 128 -15.59 -8.45 -16.34
C LYS A 128 -16.23 -7.07 -16.18
N ASN A 129 -15.45 -6.05 -15.80
CA ASN A 129 -15.87 -4.65 -15.65
C ASN A 129 -15.14 -3.74 -16.66
N SER A 130 -14.78 -4.25 -17.84
CA SER A 130 -13.95 -3.55 -18.83
C SER A 130 -14.55 -2.26 -19.41
N SER A 131 -15.83 -1.98 -19.17
CA SER A 131 -16.47 -0.70 -19.51
C SER A 131 -16.04 0.46 -18.59
N GLU A 132 -15.42 0.17 -17.44
CA GLU A 132 -14.94 1.18 -16.51
C GLU A 132 -13.61 1.80 -16.97
N LYS A 133 -13.37 3.04 -16.53
CA LYS A 133 -12.06 3.70 -16.64
C LYS A 133 -11.36 3.64 -15.30
N PHE A 134 -10.28 2.84 -15.24
CA PHE A 134 -9.61 2.46 -14.00
C PHE A 134 -8.45 3.40 -13.65
N LEU A 135 -8.38 3.78 -12.38
CA LEU A 135 -7.18 4.35 -11.77
C LEU A 135 -6.56 3.31 -10.85
N ILE A 136 -5.34 2.86 -11.17
CA ILE A 136 -4.66 1.81 -10.42
C ILE A 136 -3.67 2.46 -9.47
N VAL A 137 -3.90 2.29 -8.18
CA VAL A 137 -3.09 2.88 -7.11
C VAL A 137 -1.89 1.98 -6.81
N LEU A 138 -0.69 2.52 -7.02
CA LEU A 138 0.57 1.79 -6.98
C LEU A 138 1.63 2.48 -6.10
N PRO A 139 2.60 1.71 -5.56
CA PRO A 139 3.89 2.26 -5.20
C PRO A 139 4.68 2.69 -6.44
N GLU A 140 5.56 3.68 -6.30
CA GLU A 140 6.55 4.06 -7.34
C GLU A 140 7.43 2.88 -7.75
N ASN A 141 7.86 2.08 -6.78
CA ASN A 141 8.60 0.85 -7.00
C ASN A 141 7.60 -0.29 -7.23
N GLY A 142 7.37 -0.63 -8.51
CA GLY A 142 6.32 -1.56 -8.94
C GLY A 142 6.57 -3.04 -8.64
N ASN A 143 5.53 -3.85 -8.83
CA ASN A 143 5.57 -5.31 -8.78
C ASN A 143 5.62 -5.87 -10.21
N GLU A 144 6.64 -6.66 -10.54
CA GLU A 144 6.87 -7.22 -11.88
C GLU A 144 5.69 -8.07 -12.39
N GLU A 145 5.02 -8.83 -11.52
CA GLU A 145 3.84 -9.62 -11.88
C GLU A 145 2.68 -8.72 -12.33
N LEU A 146 2.46 -7.63 -11.60
CA LEU A 146 1.42 -6.67 -11.90
C LEU A 146 1.69 -5.96 -13.24
N GLU A 147 2.94 -5.58 -13.48
CA GLU A 147 3.38 -4.97 -14.74
C GLU A 147 3.13 -5.91 -15.94
N LYS A 148 3.46 -7.20 -15.79
CA LYS A 148 3.20 -8.22 -16.83
C LYS A 148 1.71 -8.41 -17.13
N LEU A 149 0.85 -8.30 -16.12
CA LEU A 149 -0.60 -8.39 -16.31
C LEU A 149 -1.15 -7.12 -16.98
N LEU A 150 -0.69 -5.95 -16.56
CA LEU A 150 -1.07 -4.66 -17.15
C LEU A 150 -0.68 -4.55 -18.62
N SER A 151 0.50 -5.06 -19.00
CA SER A 151 0.97 -5.00 -20.38
C SER A 151 0.18 -5.90 -21.34
N LYS A 152 -0.43 -6.97 -20.81
CA LYS A 152 -1.26 -7.91 -21.60
C LYS A 152 -2.74 -7.51 -21.63
N SER A 153 -3.14 -6.62 -20.74
CA SER A 153 -4.52 -6.21 -20.57
C SER A 153 -4.97 -5.20 -21.64
N LYS A 154 -6.25 -5.28 -22.04
CA LYS A 154 -6.92 -4.29 -22.89
C LYS A 154 -7.78 -3.28 -22.10
N LEU A 155 -7.62 -3.26 -20.77
CA LEU A 155 -8.39 -2.38 -19.90
C LEU A 155 -8.04 -0.91 -20.14
N ASN A 156 -9.03 -0.03 -20.01
CA ASN A 156 -8.80 1.40 -19.99
C ASN A 156 -8.32 1.81 -18.59
N TYR A 157 -7.00 1.91 -18.40
CA TYR A 157 -6.44 2.23 -17.09
C TYR A 157 -5.39 3.35 -17.12
N THR A 158 -5.19 3.97 -15.97
CA THR A 158 -4.04 4.84 -15.69
C THR A 158 -3.38 4.39 -14.39
N LYS A 159 -2.06 4.37 -14.36
CA LYS A 159 -1.29 4.12 -13.14
C LYS A 159 -1.17 5.40 -12.34
N ALA A 160 -1.38 5.31 -11.04
CA ALA A 160 -1.26 6.42 -10.11
C ALA A 160 -0.34 6.04 -8.96
N TYR A 161 0.85 6.65 -8.94
CA TYR A 161 1.84 6.44 -7.90
C TYR A 161 1.50 7.29 -6.69
N MET A 162 1.31 6.66 -5.54
CA MET A 162 0.80 7.34 -4.33
C MET A 162 1.81 7.33 -3.18
N TYR A 163 2.81 6.47 -3.25
CA TYR A 163 3.83 6.27 -2.24
C TYR A 163 5.04 5.58 -2.85
N ARG A 164 6.15 5.57 -2.13
CA ARG A 164 7.41 4.91 -2.52
C ARG A 164 8.06 4.26 -1.32
N THR A 165 8.92 3.29 -1.58
CA THR A 165 9.80 2.75 -0.55
C THR A 165 11.14 3.46 -0.69
N VAL A 166 11.55 4.15 0.37
CA VAL A 166 12.84 4.85 0.42
C VAL A 166 13.73 4.22 1.49
N SER A 167 15.04 4.32 1.30
CA SER A 167 16.00 3.96 2.34
C SER A 167 15.94 4.98 3.47
N ASN A 168 16.11 4.52 4.70
CA ASN A 168 16.36 5.43 5.81
C ASN A 168 17.84 5.83 5.78
N ASP A 169 18.08 7.14 5.88
CA ASP A 169 19.43 7.65 6.05
C ASP A 169 19.94 7.32 7.45
N PHE A 170 21.21 6.91 7.52
CA PHE A 170 21.87 6.59 8.78
C PHE A 170 23.13 7.43 8.93
N GLY A 171 23.17 8.22 10.00
CA GLY A 171 24.29 9.13 10.25
C GLY A 171 25.52 8.39 10.77
N LYS A 172 26.72 8.83 10.39
CA LYS A 172 28.00 8.27 10.88
C LYS A 172 28.13 8.30 12.41
N ASN A 173 27.49 9.28 13.06
CA ASN A 173 27.53 9.49 14.51
C ASN A 173 26.24 9.05 15.21
N GLU A 174 25.31 8.41 14.51
CA GLU A 174 24.07 7.94 15.10
C GLU A 174 24.37 6.71 15.97
N LYS A 175 24.04 6.80 17.26
CA LYS A 175 24.22 5.67 18.18
C LYS A 175 23.36 4.49 17.73
N PHE A 176 23.94 3.31 17.78
CA PHE A 176 23.22 2.05 17.54
C PHE A 176 22.62 1.49 18.83
N ASP A 177 22.92 2.11 19.98
CA ASP A 177 22.68 1.63 21.34
C ASP A 177 22.20 2.72 22.31
#